data_AF-A0A559GQ78-F1
#
_entry.id   AF-A0A559GQ78-F1
#
_cell.length_a   1.000
_cell.length_b   1.000
_cell.length_c   1.000
_cell.angle_alpha   90.00
_cell.angle_beta   90.00
_cell.angle_gamma   90.00
#
_symmetry.space_group_name_H-M   'P 1'
#
loop_
_entity.id
_entity.type
_entity.pdbx_description
1 polymer ?
#
loop_
_entity_poly.entity_id
_entity_poly.type
_entity_poly.pdbx_seq_one_letter_code
_entity_poly.pdbx_strand_id
1 'polypeptide(L)'
;MIKLEFLKQKKSILWFVLIFPIILNALLYIDLTFRYRGYLLVHQNKLALSNWQLIFKEQTIFYFSELFYLVLSLIIYEVFAVEFKNDAWLTVISLPFRNKYTINSKLLTTVVYTFTFWLSDYISLYVIGKAIDNSLEIGLIFFLKTFTIQLISSLMIMLLYFLTLVLIRKISGIIPIGI
;
A
#
# COMPACT_ATOMS: atom_id res chain seq x y z
N MET A 1 22.17 8.95 0.24
CA MET A 1 20.90 9.73 0.23
C MET A 1 19.71 8.94 0.79
N ILE A 2 19.51 7.67 0.43
CA ILE A 2 18.37 6.86 0.92
C ILE A 2 18.27 6.81 2.47
N LYS A 3 19.39 6.61 3.17
CA LYS A 3 19.42 6.64 4.65
C LYS A 3 18.91 7.96 5.24
N LEU A 4 19.15 9.09 4.57
CA LEU A 4 18.66 10.41 5.00
C LEU A 4 17.15 10.53 4.78
N GLU A 5 16.61 10.01 3.67
CA GLU A 5 15.16 9.97 3.45
C GLU A 5 14.43 9.12 4.50
N PHE A 6 14.97 7.95 4.86
CA PHE A 6 14.41 7.16 5.96
C PHE A 6 14.51 7.86 7.33
N LEU A 7 15.59 8.60 7.59
CA LEU A 7 15.72 9.39 8.82
C LEU A 7 14.72 10.54 8.87
N LYS A 8 14.45 11.20 7.74
CA LYS A 8 13.42 12.24 7.62
C LYS A 8 12.02 11.70 7.96
N GLN A 9 11.77 10.42 7.70
CA GLN A 9 10.46 9.78 7.89
C GLN A 9 10.28 9.07 9.24
N LYS A 10 11.30 9.01 10.11
CA LYS A 10 11.23 8.32 11.42
C LYS A 10 10.11 8.81 12.36
N LYS A 11 9.64 10.05 12.21
CA LYS A 11 8.54 10.65 13.01
C LYS A 11 7.22 10.75 12.24
N SER A 12 7.15 10.20 11.02
CA SER A 12 5.99 10.35 10.14
C SER A 12 4.86 9.37 10.49
N ILE A 13 3.64 9.76 10.11
CA ILE A 13 2.41 8.96 10.06
C ILE A 13 2.58 7.66 9.25
N LEU A 14 3.68 7.48 8.53
CA LEU A 14 3.97 6.27 7.76
C LEU A 14 3.99 4.95 8.56
N TRP A 15 4.07 4.98 9.90
CA TRP A 15 3.82 3.77 10.72
C TRP A 15 2.39 3.24 10.59
N PHE A 16 1.41 4.09 10.27
CA PHE A 16 0.05 3.68 9.99
C PHE A 16 -0.05 2.74 8.78
N VAL A 17 0.91 2.78 7.85
CA VAL A 17 0.99 1.87 6.70
C VAL A 17 1.09 0.40 7.15
N LEU A 18 1.75 0.13 8.27
CA LEU A 18 1.86 -1.23 8.82
C LEU A 18 0.63 -1.61 9.65
N ILE A 19 0.11 -0.67 10.44
CA ILE A 19 -0.97 -0.93 11.38
C ILE A 19 -2.31 -1.09 10.66
N PHE A 20 -2.55 -0.31 9.61
CA PHE A 20 -3.80 -0.29 8.85
C PHE A 20 -4.22 -1.67 8.29
N PRO A 21 -3.35 -2.41 7.54
CA PRO A 21 -3.73 -3.72 7.03
C PRO A 21 -4.01 -4.74 8.15
N ILE A 22 -3.28 -4.64 9.27
CA ILE A 22 -3.47 -5.51 10.43
C ILE A 22 -4.85 -5.26 11.06
N ILE A 23 -5.25 -4.00 11.24
CA ILE A 23 -6.56 -3.65 11.81
C ILE A 23 -7.68 -4.15 10.90
N LEU A 24 -7.58 -3.93 9.59
CA LEU A 24 -8.60 -4.39 8.64
C LEU A 24 -8.74 -5.91 8.66
N ASN A 25 -7.64 -6.64 8.69
CA ASN A 25 -7.70 -8.09 8.77
C ASN A 25 -8.19 -8.56 10.15
N ALA A 26 -7.91 -7.85 11.25
CA ALA A 26 -8.52 -8.15 12.54
C ALA A 26 -10.05 -7.99 12.52
N LEU A 27 -10.58 -6.99 11.81
CA LEU A 27 -12.02 -6.85 11.59
C LEU A 27 -12.57 -8.00 10.72
N LEU A 28 -11.84 -8.40 9.68
CA LEU A 28 -12.18 -9.57 8.88
C LEU A 28 -12.24 -10.85 9.73
N TYR A 29 -11.32 -11.02 10.67
CA TYR A 29 -11.35 -12.16 11.60
C TYR A 29 -12.62 -12.19 12.44
N ILE A 30 -13.05 -11.03 12.96
CA ILE A 30 -14.30 -10.93 13.73
C ILE A 30 -15.49 -11.33 12.85
N ASP A 31 -15.58 -10.79 11.64
CA ASP A 31 -16.67 -11.13 10.69
C ASP A 31 -16.69 -12.63 10.36
N LEU A 32 -15.53 -13.19 10.03
CA LEU A 32 -15.39 -14.61 9.72
C LEU A 32 -15.73 -15.51 10.92
N THR A 33 -15.43 -15.09 12.15
CA THR A 33 -15.77 -15.89 13.34
C THR A 33 -17.28 -16.15 13.44
N PHE A 34 -18.11 -15.19 13.04
CA PHE A 34 -19.57 -15.34 13.04
C PHE A 34 -20.10 -16.04 11.79
N ARG A 35 -19.55 -15.73 10.61
CA ARG A 35 -20.13 -16.16 9.31
C ARG A 35 -19.48 -17.39 8.69
N TYR A 36 -18.26 -17.74 9.08
CA TYR A 36 -17.45 -18.75 8.37
C TYR A 36 -18.12 -20.11 8.33
N ARG A 37 -18.49 -20.67 9.50
CA ARG A 37 -19.10 -22.00 9.58
C ARG A 37 -20.55 -22.04 9.12
N GLY A 38 -21.34 -21.03 9.47
CA GLY A 38 -22.79 -21.03 9.24
C GLY A 38 -23.21 -20.62 7.83
N TYR A 39 -22.44 -19.77 7.15
CA TYR A 39 -22.82 -19.20 5.86
C TYR A 39 -21.79 -19.51 4.77
N LEU A 40 -20.51 -19.25 5.03
CA LEU A 40 -19.49 -19.26 3.99
C LEU A 40 -19.14 -20.67 3.49
N LEU A 41 -18.97 -21.64 4.38
CA LEU A 41 -18.71 -23.04 3.99
C LEU A 41 -19.86 -23.65 3.18
N VAL A 42 -21.11 -23.26 3.47
CA VAL A 42 -22.29 -23.73 2.72
C VAL A 42 -22.29 -23.19 1.28
N HIS A 43 -21.82 -21.95 1.11
CA HIS A 43 -21.72 -21.31 -0.20
C HIS A 43 -20.45 -21.67 -0.97
N GLN A 44 -19.47 -22.29 -0.32
CA GLN A 44 -18.24 -22.72 -0.95
C GLN A 44 -18.49 -23.68 -2.11
N ASN A 45 -19.35 -24.70 -1.90
CA ASN A 45 -19.67 -25.69 -2.93
C ASN A 45 -20.38 -25.08 -4.15
N LYS A 46 -21.15 -24.00 -3.94
CA LYS A 46 -21.82 -23.28 -5.04
C LYS A 46 -20.84 -22.42 -5.84
N LEU A 47 -19.78 -21.93 -5.20
CA LEU A 47 -18.80 -21.03 -5.81
C LEU A 47 -17.55 -21.73 -6.33
N ALA A 48 -17.37 -23.03 -6.05
CA ALA A 48 -16.20 -23.82 -6.42
C ALA A 48 -14.86 -23.15 -6.03
N LEU A 49 -14.84 -22.46 -4.87
CA LEU A 49 -13.67 -21.76 -4.36
C LEU A 49 -12.94 -22.59 -3.31
N SER A 50 -11.61 -22.45 -3.26
CA SER A 50 -10.84 -22.95 -2.13
C SER A 50 -11.08 -22.11 -0.88
N ASN A 51 -10.79 -22.66 0.30
CA ASN A 51 -10.98 -21.95 1.58
C ASN A 51 -10.21 -20.63 1.63
N TRP A 52 -8.98 -20.59 1.10
CA TRP A 52 -8.17 -19.36 1.02
C TRP A 52 -8.72 -18.36 0.01
N GLN A 53 -9.22 -18.82 -1.13
CA GLN A 53 -9.88 -17.95 -2.11
C GLN A 53 -11.14 -17.31 -1.53
N LEU A 54 -11.89 -18.06 -0.73
CA LEU A 54 -13.07 -17.57 -0.04
C LEU A 54 -12.72 -16.50 1.01
N ILE A 55 -11.69 -16.73 1.83
CA ILE A 55 -11.23 -15.72 2.81
C ILE A 55 -10.74 -14.45 2.10
N PHE A 56 -9.96 -14.63 1.03
CA PHE A 56 -9.46 -13.51 0.21
C PHE A 56 -10.60 -12.73 -0.47
N LYS A 57 -11.66 -13.44 -0.89
CA LYS A 57 -12.86 -12.80 -1.40
C LYS A 57 -13.59 -12.00 -0.33
N GLU A 58 -13.70 -12.49 0.91
CA GLU A 58 -14.34 -11.71 1.98
C GLU A 58 -13.54 -10.46 2.37
N GLN A 59 -12.22 -10.44 2.14
CA GLN A 59 -11.42 -9.23 2.31
C GLN A 59 -11.89 -8.07 1.39
N THR A 60 -12.52 -8.37 0.25
CA THR A 60 -13.05 -7.33 -0.66
C THR A 60 -14.29 -6.62 -0.09
N ILE A 61 -14.98 -7.21 0.90
CA ILE A 61 -16.12 -6.56 1.59
C ILE A 61 -15.66 -5.26 2.27
N PHE A 62 -14.41 -5.22 2.73
CA PHE A 62 -13.81 -4.03 3.32
C PHE A 62 -13.22 -3.06 2.28
N TYR A 63 -13.46 -3.28 0.98
CA TYR A 63 -12.87 -2.49 -0.11
C TYR A 63 -11.35 -2.34 0.01
N PHE A 64 -10.68 -3.40 0.47
CA PHE A 64 -9.27 -3.35 0.84
C PHE A 64 -8.36 -2.90 -0.32
N SER A 65 -8.63 -3.42 -1.52
CA SER A 65 -7.92 -3.07 -2.75
C SER A 65 -8.06 -1.60 -3.13
N GLU A 66 -9.22 -1.02 -2.91
CA GLU A 66 -9.57 0.35 -3.26
C GLU A 66 -9.02 1.33 -2.20
N LEU A 67 -9.17 1.00 -0.92
CA LEU A 67 -8.64 1.79 0.19
C LEU A 67 -7.12 1.87 0.14
N PHE A 68 -6.44 0.85 -0.39
CA PHE A 68 -5.00 0.91 -0.60
C PHE A 68 -4.58 2.11 -1.47
N TYR A 69 -5.37 2.51 -2.47
CA TYR A 69 -5.02 3.66 -3.30
C TYR A 69 -5.03 4.98 -2.52
N LEU A 70 -5.92 5.11 -1.54
CA LEU A 70 -5.91 6.24 -0.61
C LEU A 70 -4.65 6.21 0.25
N VAL A 71 -4.31 5.06 0.83
CA VAL A 71 -3.08 4.88 1.60
C VAL A 71 -1.85 5.21 0.76
N LEU A 72 -1.81 4.76 -0.50
CA LEU A 72 -0.73 5.03 -1.43
C LEU A 72 -0.56 6.53 -1.70
N SER A 73 -1.66 7.25 -1.93
CA SER A 73 -1.62 8.71 -2.11
C SER A 73 -1.09 9.42 -0.85
N LEU A 74 -1.45 8.96 0.34
CA LEU A 74 -0.96 9.48 1.62
C LEU A 74 0.55 9.21 1.78
N ILE A 75 1.03 8.00 1.45
CA ILE A 75 2.46 7.67 1.48
C ILE A 75 3.24 8.64 0.59
N ILE A 76 2.78 8.82 -0.65
CA ILE A 76 3.44 9.71 -1.60
C ILE A 76 3.42 11.15 -1.08
N TYR A 77 2.28 11.62 -0.56
CA TYR A 77 2.17 12.96 0.02
C TYR A 77 3.18 13.16 1.15
N GLU A 78 3.24 12.26 2.13
CA GLU A 78 4.19 12.34 3.26
C GLU A 78 5.65 12.32 2.81
N VAL A 79 5.99 11.47 1.83
CA VAL A 79 7.35 11.39 1.26
C VAL A 79 7.78 12.72 0.63
N PHE A 80 6.83 13.44 0.03
CA PHE A 80 7.07 14.74 -0.60
C PHE A 80 6.88 15.93 0.34
N ALA A 81 6.05 15.82 1.38
CA ALA A 81 5.74 16.89 2.35
C ALA A 81 7.00 17.44 3.01
N VAL A 82 7.99 16.58 3.25
CA VAL A 82 9.29 17.00 3.81
C VAL A 82 10.03 18.00 2.91
N GLU A 83 9.89 17.91 1.58
CA GLU A 83 10.52 18.87 0.65
C GLU A 83 9.66 20.10 0.39
N PHE A 84 8.36 20.01 0.63
CA PHE A 84 7.47 21.17 0.57
C PHE A 84 7.63 22.06 1.80
N LYS A 85 8.19 21.55 2.89
CA LYS A 85 8.54 22.36 4.05
C LYS A 85 9.67 23.34 3.68
N ASN A 86 9.43 24.63 3.87
CA ASN A 86 10.37 25.73 3.64
C ASN A 86 10.81 25.93 2.18
N ASP A 87 9.95 25.65 1.20
CA ASP A 87 10.23 25.84 -0.24
C ASP A 87 11.52 25.15 -0.74
N ALA A 88 12.00 24.14 -0.01
CA ALA A 88 13.21 23.40 -0.34
C ALA A 88 13.12 22.77 -1.73
N TRP A 89 11.92 22.45 -2.19
CA TRP A 89 11.64 21.97 -3.54
C TRP A 89 12.19 22.87 -4.65
N LEU A 90 12.10 24.21 -4.51
CA LEU A 90 12.66 25.15 -5.51
C LEU A 90 14.20 25.05 -5.57
N THR A 91 14.85 24.90 -4.41
CA THR A 91 16.31 24.72 -4.33
C THR A 91 16.77 23.35 -4.84
N VAL A 92 15.89 22.34 -4.82
CA VAL A 92 16.17 21.00 -5.36
C VAL A 92 16.01 20.99 -6.89
N ILE A 93 15.02 21.72 -7.43
CA ILE A 93 14.82 21.85 -8.89
C ILE A 93 15.95 22.64 -9.56
N SER A 94 16.46 23.69 -8.91
CA SER A 94 17.48 24.56 -9.49
C SER A 94 18.85 23.88 -9.68
N LEU A 95 19.08 22.75 -9.00
CA LEU A 95 20.31 21.97 -9.09
C LEU A 95 20.08 20.65 -9.86
N PRO A 96 20.45 20.57 -11.16
CA PRO A 96 20.09 19.44 -12.03
C PRO A 96 20.65 18.09 -11.56
N PHE A 97 21.86 18.08 -10.98
CA PHE A 97 22.45 16.87 -10.41
C PHE A 97 21.70 16.40 -9.16
N ARG A 98 21.30 17.33 -8.28
CA ARG A 98 20.63 17.01 -7.01
C ARG A 98 19.22 16.46 -7.25
N ASN A 99 18.52 16.98 -8.25
CA ASN A 99 17.15 16.61 -8.61
C ASN A 99 16.99 15.11 -8.95
N LYS A 100 17.90 14.53 -9.74
CA LYS A 100 17.82 13.12 -10.15
C LYS A 100 17.95 12.16 -8.95
N TYR A 101 18.90 12.43 -8.04
CA TYR A 101 19.09 11.58 -6.87
C TYR A 101 17.98 11.74 -5.84
N THR A 102 17.43 12.95 -5.66
CA THR A 102 16.29 13.17 -4.76
C THR A 102 15.04 12.46 -5.27
N ILE A 103 14.72 12.59 -6.56
CA ILE A 103 13.58 11.90 -7.19
C ILE A 103 13.72 10.38 -7.04
N ASN A 104 14.87 9.82 -7.41
CA ASN A 104 15.10 8.37 -7.33
C ASN A 104 15.02 7.87 -5.88
N SER A 105 15.54 8.65 -4.92
CA SER A 105 15.45 8.28 -3.51
C SER A 105 14.02 8.25 -2.99
N LYS A 106 13.17 9.19 -3.42
CA LYS A 106 11.74 9.22 -3.04
C LYS A 106 10.96 8.07 -3.63
N LEU A 107 11.20 7.78 -4.91
CA LEU A 107 10.59 6.64 -5.59
C LEU A 107 10.95 5.34 -4.85
N LEU A 108 12.24 5.14 -4.54
CA LEU A 108 12.69 3.97 -3.80
C LEU A 108 12.08 3.88 -2.39
N THR A 109 11.97 4.99 -1.66
CA THR A 109 11.30 4.97 -0.34
C THR A 109 9.84 4.57 -0.46
N THR A 110 9.10 5.13 -1.40
CA THR A 110 7.69 4.78 -1.62
C THR A 110 7.53 3.30 -1.98
N VAL A 111 8.42 2.76 -2.83
CA VAL A 111 8.46 1.32 -3.16
C VAL A 111 8.64 0.46 -1.91
N VAL A 112 9.57 0.83 -1.02
CA VAL A 112 9.78 0.09 0.23
C VAL A 112 8.51 0.12 1.09
N TYR A 113 7.86 1.28 1.26
CA TYR A 113 6.62 1.36 2.05
C TYR A 113 5.48 0.54 1.44
N THR A 114 5.29 0.59 0.11
CA THR A 114 4.27 -0.25 -0.55
C THR A 114 4.55 -1.73 -0.40
N PHE A 115 5.82 -2.14 -0.48
CA PHE A 115 6.21 -3.53 -0.27
C PHE A 115 5.92 -3.96 1.16
N THR A 116 6.27 -3.13 2.15
CA THR A 116 5.97 -3.43 3.56
C THR A 116 4.47 -3.47 3.87
N PHE A 117 3.66 -2.65 3.20
CA PHE A 117 2.20 -2.67 3.34
C PHE A 117 1.63 -4.04 2.94
N TRP A 118 1.92 -4.48 1.71
CA TRP A 118 1.43 -5.76 1.20
C TRP A 118 1.99 -6.95 1.97
N LEU A 119 3.25 -6.86 2.41
CA LEU A 119 3.85 -7.92 3.22
C LEU A 119 3.15 -8.04 4.59
N SER A 120 2.82 -6.91 5.23
CA SER A 120 2.04 -6.90 6.47
C SER A 120 0.64 -7.45 6.28
N ASP A 121 -0.03 -7.08 5.19
CA ASP A 121 -1.35 -7.59 4.83
C ASP A 121 -1.37 -9.12 4.71
N TYR A 122 -0.51 -9.66 3.85
CA TYR A 122 -0.45 -11.10 3.58
C TYR A 122 -0.09 -11.93 4.81
N ILE A 123 0.84 -11.44 5.64
CA ILE A 123 1.18 -12.10 6.90
C ILE A 123 -0.04 -12.13 7.83
N SER A 124 -0.73 -11.00 8.00
CA SER A 124 -1.90 -10.95 8.87
C SER A 124 -3.05 -11.83 8.36
N LEU A 125 -3.31 -11.86 7.05
CA LEU A 125 -4.31 -12.73 6.43
C LEU A 125 -3.98 -14.21 6.65
N TYR A 126 -2.71 -14.60 6.49
CA TYR A 126 -2.26 -15.95 6.77
C TYR A 126 -2.52 -16.37 8.22
N VAL A 127 -2.18 -15.49 9.18
CA VAL A 127 -2.42 -15.74 10.62
C VAL A 127 -3.91 -15.92 10.90
N ILE A 128 -4.76 -15.09 10.29
CA ILE A 128 -6.21 -15.12 10.49
C ILE A 128 -6.85 -16.37 9.91
N GLY A 129 -6.46 -16.77 8.71
CA GLY A 129 -6.95 -18.01 8.13
C GLY A 129 -6.61 -19.20 9.01
N LYS A 130 -5.36 -19.29 9.50
CA LYS A 130 -4.95 -20.34 10.44
C LYS A 130 -5.68 -20.29 11.78
N ALA A 131 -6.04 -19.10 12.26
CA ALA A 131 -6.80 -18.93 13.50
C ALA A 131 -8.26 -19.39 13.38
N ILE A 132 -8.88 -19.26 12.20
CA ILE A 132 -10.26 -19.68 11.95
C ILE A 132 -10.36 -21.19 11.77
N ASP A 133 -9.45 -21.75 10.96
CA ASP A 133 -9.39 -23.18 10.73
C ASP A 133 -7.92 -23.64 10.60
N ASN A 134 -7.44 -24.31 11.64
CA ASN A 134 -6.05 -24.76 11.71
C ASN A 134 -5.75 -25.83 10.64
N SER A 135 -6.77 -26.57 10.18
CA SER A 135 -6.64 -27.65 9.20
C SER A 135 -6.41 -27.18 7.77
N LEU A 136 -6.46 -25.87 7.51
CA LEU A 136 -6.25 -25.30 6.19
C LEU A 136 -4.86 -25.61 5.62
N GLU A 137 -4.82 -26.34 4.51
CA GLU A 137 -3.61 -26.50 3.71
C GLU A 137 -3.19 -25.17 3.09
N ILE A 138 -1.90 -24.87 3.13
CA ILE A 138 -1.38 -23.58 2.68
C ILE A 138 -1.37 -23.55 1.15
N GLY A 139 -2.24 -22.73 0.55
CA GLY A 139 -2.23 -22.46 -0.89
C GLY A 139 -1.10 -21.52 -1.32
N LEU A 140 0.17 -21.88 -1.10
CA LEU A 140 1.33 -21.02 -1.35
C LEU A 140 1.34 -20.41 -2.76
N ILE A 141 0.98 -21.19 -3.78
CA ILE A 141 0.90 -20.74 -5.17
C ILE A 141 -0.14 -19.62 -5.32
N PHE A 142 -1.29 -19.75 -4.66
CA PHE A 142 -2.34 -18.74 -4.69
C PHE A 142 -1.85 -17.44 -4.03
N PHE A 143 -1.26 -17.52 -2.84
CA PHE A 143 -0.72 -16.36 -2.13
C PHE A 143 0.38 -15.63 -2.93
N LEU A 144 1.34 -16.36 -3.50
CA LEU A 144 2.39 -15.75 -4.32
C LEU A 144 1.82 -15.09 -5.58
N LYS A 145 0.83 -15.73 -6.22
CA LYS A 145 0.19 -15.18 -7.42
C LYS A 145 -0.59 -13.90 -7.09
N THR A 146 -1.38 -13.87 -6.03
CA THR A 146 -2.14 -12.66 -5.68
C THR A 146 -1.22 -11.53 -5.20
N PHE A 147 -0.19 -11.86 -4.42
CA PHE A 147 0.79 -10.88 -3.92
C PHE A 147 1.53 -10.19 -5.07
N THR A 148 1.99 -10.97 -6.05
CA THR A 148 2.68 -10.41 -7.22
C THR A 148 1.76 -9.53 -8.08
N ILE A 149 0.50 -9.92 -8.27
CA ILE A 149 -0.50 -9.10 -8.98
C ILE A 149 -0.72 -7.77 -8.27
N GLN A 150 -0.91 -7.78 -6.94
CA GLN A 150 -1.15 -6.57 -6.16
C GLN A 150 0.09 -5.66 -6.05
N LEU A 151 1.28 -6.25 -5.97
CA LEU A 151 2.53 -5.48 -6.06
C LEU A 151 2.65 -4.78 -7.41
N ILE A 152 2.46 -5.50 -8.53
CA ILE A 152 2.58 -4.91 -9.87
C ILE A 152 1.54 -3.80 -10.07
N SER A 153 0.29 -4.02 -9.67
CA SER A 153 -0.77 -3.01 -9.79
C SER A 153 -0.47 -1.76 -8.97
N SER A 154 0.00 -1.94 -7.73
CA SER A 154 0.37 -0.81 -6.86
C SER A 154 1.56 -0.01 -7.40
N LEU A 155 2.56 -0.66 -7.98
CA LEU A 155 3.70 0.01 -8.61
C LEU A 155 3.27 0.83 -9.83
N MET A 156 2.38 0.32 -10.68
CA MET A 156 1.85 1.08 -11.81
C MET A 156 1.14 2.37 -11.38
N ILE A 157 0.29 2.28 -10.35
CA ILE A 157 -0.47 3.42 -9.85
C ILE A 157 0.45 4.42 -9.14
N MET A 158 1.45 3.94 -8.40
CA MET A 158 2.47 4.78 -7.79
C MET A 158 3.21 5.61 -8.85
N LEU A 159 3.62 4.98 -9.96
CA LEU A 159 4.28 5.69 -11.06
C LEU A 159 3.39 6.76 -11.68
N LEU A 160 2.08 6.47 -11.84
CA LEU A 160 1.11 7.44 -12.32
C LEU A 160 0.95 8.63 -11.37
N TYR A 161 0.84 8.38 -10.06
CA TYR A 161 0.80 9.47 -9.06
C TYR A 161 2.09 10.28 -9.02
N PHE A 162 3.25 9.62 -9.16
CA PHE A 162 4.52 10.31 -9.21
C PHE A 162 4.64 11.22 -10.43
N LEU A 163 4.22 10.72 -11.60
CA LEU A 163 4.24 11.46 -12.86
C LEU A 163 3.29 12.65 -12.83
N THR A 164 2.07 12.48 -12.32
CA THR A 164 1.10 13.58 -12.16
C THR A 164 1.63 14.66 -11.23
N LEU A 165 2.23 14.31 -10.08
CA LEU A 165 2.85 15.28 -9.17
C LEU A 165 3.97 16.08 -9.84
N VAL A 166 4.84 15.42 -10.60
CA VAL A 166 5.93 16.11 -11.32
C VAL A 166 5.39 17.02 -12.42
N LEU A 167 4.37 16.59 -13.16
CA LEU A 167 3.76 17.39 -14.23
C LEU A 167 3.05 18.63 -13.68
N ILE A 168 2.20 18.47 -12.66
CA ILE A 168 1.48 19.59 -12.03
C ILE A 168 2.48 20.63 -11.53
N ARG A 169 3.58 20.20 -10.93
CA ARG A 169 4.62 21.12 -10.45
C ARG A 169 5.36 21.85 -11.57
N LYS A 170 5.68 21.16 -12.67
CA LYS A 170 6.24 21.83 -13.87
C LYS A 170 5.29 22.90 -14.39
N ILE A 171 3.99 22.62 -14.47
CA ILE A 171 2.98 23.58 -14.92
C ILE A 171 2.90 24.78 -13.95
N SER A 172 2.87 24.52 -12.64
CA SER A 172 2.82 25.60 -11.63
C SER A 172 4.06 26.51 -11.61
N GLY A 173 5.21 26.03 -12.07
CA GLY A 173 6.43 26.84 -12.20
C GLY A 173 6.50 27.64 -13.51
N ILE A 174 5.72 27.26 -14.53
CA ILE A 174 5.65 27.95 -15.83
C ILE A 174 4.58 29.04 -15.80
N ILE A 175 3.49 28.83 -15.05
CA ILE A 175 2.48 29.85 -14.82
C ILE A 175 3.01 30.77 -13.71
N PRO A 176 3.37 32.03 -13.99
CA PRO A 176 3.65 32.97 -12.92
C PRO A 176 2.30 33.25 -12.25
N ILE A 177 1.97 32.48 -11.21
CA ILE A 177 0.92 32.87 -10.30
C ILE A 177 1.53 34.02 -9.50
N GLY A 178 1.33 35.24 -10.01
CA GLY A 178 1.62 36.46 -9.29
C GLY A 178 0.82 36.45 -8.01
N ILE A 179 1.52 36.27 -6.90
CA ILE A 179 1.08 36.71 -5.58
C ILE A 179 1.97 37.90 -5.24
#